data_AF-W1U763-F1
#
_entry.id   AF-W1U763-F1
#
_cell.length_a   1.000
_cell.length_b   1.000
_cell.length_c   1.000
_cell.angle_alpha   90.00
_cell.angle_beta   90.00
_cell.angle_gamma   90.00
#
_symmetry.space_group_name_H-M   'P 1'
#
loop_
_entity.id
_entity.type
_entity.pdbx_description
1 polymer ?
#
loop_
_entity_poly.entity_id
_entity_poly.type
_entity_poly.pdbx_seq_one_letter_code
_entity_poly.pdbx_strand_id
1 'polypeptide(L)' 'MTTIKIALLGFGTVAQGTFNLLQDNAELIRNRTGVNVEISKIFVRNPDKYSHITLPETAQYVTDI' A
#
# COMPACT_ATOMS: atom_id res chain seq x y z
N MET A 1 -19.01 0.07 -7.41
CA MET A 1 -17.82 0.87 -7.06
C MET A 1 -16.60 0.04 -7.41
N THR A 2 -15.66 0.59 -8.18
CA THR A 2 -14.54 -0.20 -8.70
C THR A 2 -13.41 -0.20 -7.70
N THR A 3 -12.95 -1.40 -7.31
CA THR A 3 -11.74 -1.56 -6.50
C THR A 3 -10.56 -1.80 -7.42
N ILE A 4 -9.51 -1.00 -7.29
CA ILE A 4 -8.24 -1.22 -7.97
C ILE A 4 -7.22 -1.75 -6.96
N LYS A 5 -6.65 -2.92 -7.27
CA LYS A 5 -5.54 -3.47 -6.49
C LYS A 5 -4.24 -2.98 -7.11
N ILE A 6 -3.40 -2.36 -6.29
CA ILE A 6 -2.09 -1.87 -6.69
C ILE A 6 -0.99 -2.59 -5.91
N ALA A 7 0.24 -2.47 -6.41
CA ALA A 7 1.43 -2.91 -5.71
C ALA A 7 2.44 -1.75 -5.64
N LEU A 8 3.21 -1.70 -4.55
CA LEU A 8 4.33 -0.79 -4.40
C LEU A 8 5.63 -1.54 -4.73
N LEU A 9 6.46 -0.97 -5.60
CA LEU A 9 7.79 -1.50 -5.90
C LEU A 9 8.83 -0.73 -5.08
N GLY A 10 9.20 -1.29 -3.93
CA GLY A 10 10.02 -0.66 -2.92
C GLY A 10 9.20 -0.04 -1.78
N PHE A 11 9.83 0.06 -0.61
CA PHE A 11 9.19 0.59 0.61
C PHE A 11 10.13 1.55 1.36
N GLY A 12 10.78 2.47 0.62
CA GLY A 12 11.58 3.55 1.19
C GLY A 12 10.72 4.73 1.68
N THR A 13 11.35 5.86 2.01
CA THR A 13 10.68 7.06 2.57
C THR A 13 9.48 7.51 1.73
N VAL A 14 9.64 7.58 0.41
CA VAL A 14 8.55 8.01 -0.49
C VAL A 14 7.40 7.01 -0.48
N ALA A 15 7.70 5.72 -0.66
CA ALA A 15 6.67 4.68 -0.73
C ALA A 15 5.90 4.50 0.59
N GLN A 16 6.57 4.66 1.74
CA GLN A 16 5.90 4.67 3.05
C GLN A 16 4.99 5.88 3.21
N GLY A 17 5.45 7.08 2.80
CA GLY A 17 4.59 8.27 2.76
C GLY A 17 3.36 8.07 1.88
N THR A 18 3.53 7.50 0.68
CA THR A 18 2.43 7.15 -0.22
C THR A 18 1.47 6.15 0.41
N PHE A 19 1.98 5.08 1.03
CA PHE A 19 1.19 4.06 1.71
C PHE A 19 0.33 4.66 2.83
N ASN A 20 0.91 5.53 3.68
CA ASN A 20 0.19 6.21 4.75
C ASN A 20 -0.88 7.15 4.18
N LEU A 21 -0.51 8.02 3.23
CA LEU A 21 -1.46 8.97 2.63
C LEU A 21 -2.64 8.28 1.95
N LEU A 22 -2.42 7.15 1.28
CA LEU A 22 -3.49 6.39 0.64
C LEU A 22 -4.46 5.78 1.66
N GLN A 23 -3.97 5.29 2.81
CA GLN A 23 -4.84 4.78 3.89
C GLN A 23 -5.55 5.92 4.62
N ASP A 24 -4.81 6.93 5.07
CA ASP A 24 -5.34 8.05 5.87
C ASP A 24 -6.42 8.84 5.10
N ASN A 25 -6.30 8.89 3.76
CA ASN A 25 -7.23 9.63 2.90
C ASN A 25 -8.12 8.72 2.05
N ALA A 26 -8.27 7.43 2.40
CA ALA A 26 -9.00 6.46 1.60
C ALA A 26 -10.45 6.92 1.28
N GLU A 27 -11.16 7.48 2.27
CA GLU A 27 -12.50 8.03 2.04
C GLU A 27 -12.50 9.23 1.09
N LEU A 28 -11.58 10.17 1.28
CA LEU A 28 -11.47 11.38 0.46
C LEU A 28 -11.17 11.03 -1.01
N ILE A 29 -10.21 10.12 -1.22
CA ILE A 29 -9.84 9.63 -2.54
C ILE A 29 -11.03 8.92 -3.18
N ARG A 30 -11.71 8.04 -2.44
CA ARG A 30 -12.90 7.32 -2.90
C ARG A 30 -14.02 8.28 -3.29
N ASN A 31 -14.30 9.30 -2.49
CA ASN A 31 -15.35 10.27 -2.76
C ASN A 31 -15.05 11.16 -3.97
N ARG A 32 -13.77 11.45 -4.24
CA ARG A 32 -13.35 12.28 -5.39
C ARG A 32 -13.20 11.49 -6.69
N THR A 33 -12.79 10.23 -6.61
CA THR A 33 -12.44 9.42 -7.79
C THR A 33 -13.48 8.36 -8.13
N GLY A 34 -14.36 7.99 -7.19
CA GLY A 34 -15.28 6.86 -7.32
C GLY A 34 -14.60 5.49 -7.23
N VAL A 35 -13.31 5.45 -6.86
CA VAL A 35 -12.47 4.24 -6.85
C VAL A 35 -12.01 3.91 -5.44
N ASN A 36 -12.04 2.63 -5.09
CA ASN A 36 -11.40 2.12 -3.89
C ASN A 36 -9.98 1.65 -4.22
N VAL A 37 -8.96 2.32 -3.70
CA VAL A 37 -7.55 1.94 -3.92
C VAL A 37 -7.12 1.00 -2.82
N GLU A 38 -6.68 -0.21 -3.18
CA GLU A 38 -6.23 -1.23 -2.24
C GLU A 38 -4.79 -1.62 -2.55
N ILE A 39 -3.89 -1.42 -1.58
CA ILE A 39 -2.49 -1.87 -1.70
C ILE A 39 -2.46 -3.35 -1.36
N SER A 40 -2.17 -4.19 -2.36
CA SER A 40 -2.21 -5.65 -2.21
C SER A 40 -0.85 -6.29 -1.94
N LYS A 41 0.21 -5.68 -2.49
CA LYS A 41 1.58 -6.19 -2.40
C LYS A 41 2.57 -5.05 -2.27
N ILE A 42 3.65 -5.29 -1.55
CA ILE A 42 4.77 -4.37 -1.42
C ILE A 42 6.05 -5.17 -1.70
N PHE A 43 6.64 -4.95 -2.86
CA PHE A 43 7.86 -5.65 -3.26
C PHE A 43 9.08 -5.04 -2.56
N VAL A 44 9.77 -5.83 -1.75
CA VAL A 44 10.97 -5.42 -1.01
C VAL A 44 12.02 -6.51 -1.05
N ARG A 45 13.31 -6.12 -0.98
CA ARG A 45 14.42 -7.09 -0.96
C ARG A 45 14.59 -7.78 0.40
N ASN A 46 14.24 -7.08 1.48
CA ASN A 46 14.36 -7.57 2.85
C ASN A 46 13.12 -7.13 3.65
N PRO A 47 12.10 -8.01 3.81
CA PRO A 47 10.91 -7.72 4.60
C PRO A 47 11.20 -7.41 6.08
N ASP A 48 12.20 -8.05 6.68
CA ASP A 48 12.53 -7.89 8.10
C ASP A 48 12.93 -6.45 8.46
N LYS A 49 13.48 -5.71 7.48
CA LYS A 49 13.76 -4.27 7.60
C LYS A 49 12.52 -3.45 7.98
N TYR A 50 11.33 -3.94 7.64
CA TYR A 50 10.04 -3.27 7.81
C TYR A 50 9.12 -3.99 8.80
N SER A 51 9.65 -4.94 9.58
CA SER A 51 8.90 -5.70 10.60
C SER A 51 8.23 -4.84 11.68
N HIS A 52 8.72 -3.60 11.87
CA HIS A 52 8.16 -2.63 12.80
C HIS A 52 6.90 -1.90 12.25
N ILE A 53 6.54 -2.11 10.98
CA ILE A 53 5.38 -1.49 10.34
C ILE A 53 4.24 -2.51 10.29
N THR A 54 3.12 -2.18 10.92
CA THR A 54 1.88 -2.96 10.81
C THR A 54 1.21 -2.70 9.47
N LEU A 55 1.05 -3.74 8.67
CA LEU A 55 0.31 -3.69 7.41
C LEU A 55 -1.19 -3.96 7.64
N PRO A 56 -2.09 -3.38 6.83
CA PRO A 56 -3.49 -3.80 6.78
C PRO A 56 -3.58 -5.22 6.22
N GLU A 57 -4.69 -5.92 6.50
CA GLU A 57 -4.94 -7.29 6.02
C GLU A 57 -4.88 -7.43 4.49
N THR A 58 -5.06 -6.31 3.77
CA THR A 58 -5.01 -6.26 2.32
C THR A 58 -3.60 -6.30 1.76
N ALA A 59 -2.56 -5.97 2.54
CA ALA A 59 -1.19 -5.81 2.06
C ALA A 59 -0.24 -6.87 2.63
N GLN A 60 0.72 -7.30 1.81
CA GLN A 60 1.81 -8.18 2.23
C GLN A 60 3.13 -7.78 1.58
N TYR A 61 4.24 -7.98 2.29
CA TYR A 61 5.56 -7.90 1.69
C TYR A 61 5.81 -9.12 0.79
N VAL A 62 6.34 -8.88 -0.40
CA VAL A 62 6.75 -9.94 -1.34
C VAL A 62 8.18 -9.72 -1.78
N THR A 63 8.91 -10.80 -2.05
CA THR A 63 10.33 -10.79 -2.45
C THR A 63 10.54 -11.30 -3.87
N ASP A 64 9.51 -11.91 -4.46
CA ASP A 64 9.43 -12.50 -5.78
C ASP A 64 8.19 -11.97 -6.54
N ILE A 65 8.25 -12.01 -7.88
CA ILE A 65 7.17 -11.59 -8.79
C ILE A 65 6.48 -12.83 -9.35
#